data_AF-A0A2K0T4M7-F1
#
_entry.id   AF-A0A2K0T4M7-F1
#
_cell.length_a   1.000
_cell.length_b   1.000
_cell.length_c   1.000
_cell.angle_alpha   90.00
_cell.angle_beta   90.00
_cell.angle_gamma   90.00
#
_symmetry.space_group_name_H-M   'P 1'
#
loop_
_entity.id
_entity.type
_entity.pdbx_description
1 polymer ?
#
loop_
_entity_poly.entity_id
_entity_poly.type
_entity_poly.pdbx_seq_one_letter_code
_entity_poly.pdbx_strand_id
1 'polypeptide(L)'
;MSPLAGAKQILRPRVVFSGIQPTGVPHLGNYVGALRQWVNLQREEKPSTKLIYSIVDLHAITVPQKPEVLKQRKREVLAALLAIGLDPERCTIFYQSSVRCLTPAQSLQSSYSSPLDVGAGSL
;
A
#
# COMPACT_ATOMS: atom_id res chain seq x y z
N MET A 1 -18.87 33.27 34.93
CA MET A 1 -17.76 32.30 34.80
C MET A 1 -18.12 31.36 33.65
N SER A 2 -17.57 31.60 32.47
CA SER A 2 -17.83 30.79 31.26
C SER A 2 -16.78 29.68 31.17
N PRO A 3 -17.14 28.40 31.00
CA PRO A 3 -16.16 27.39 30.68
C PRO A 3 -16.04 27.18 29.17
N LEU A 4 -14.78 27.23 28.74
CA LEU A 4 -14.15 26.31 27.78
C LEU A 4 -14.47 26.52 26.29
N ALA A 5 -13.59 27.34 25.71
CA ALA A 5 -13.08 27.23 24.35
C ALA A 5 -13.24 25.81 23.76
N GLY A 6 -14.10 25.70 22.75
CA GLY A 6 -14.21 24.51 21.92
C GLY A 6 -12.86 24.22 21.27
N ALA A 7 -12.24 23.10 21.64
CA ALA A 7 -11.12 22.55 20.91
C ALA A 7 -11.59 22.31 19.47
N LYS A 8 -11.13 23.15 18.55
CA LYS A 8 -11.39 23.00 17.12
C LYS A 8 -10.74 21.69 16.69
N GLN A 9 -11.53 20.62 16.61
CA GLN A 9 -11.07 19.32 16.16
C GLN A 9 -10.45 19.54 14.78
N ILE A 10 -9.12 19.43 14.69
CA ILE A 10 -8.43 19.50 13.40
C ILE A 10 -8.96 18.30 12.62
N LEU A 11 -9.90 18.55 11.70
CA LEU A 11 -10.45 17.54 10.81
C LEU A 11 -9.30 17.08 9.91
N ARG A 12 -8.53 16.10 10.38
CA ARG A 12 -7.48 15.49 9.60
C ARG A 12 -8.15 14.72 8.47
N PRO A 13 -7.79 14.98 7.20
CA PRO A 13 -8.34 14.21 6.09
C PRO A 13 -8.02 12.73 6.32
N ARG A 14 -9.01 11.86 6.17
CA ARG A 14 -8.80 10.42 6.28
C ARG A 14 -7.81 9.97 5.20
N VAL A 15 -6.87 9.11 5.56
CA VAL A 15 -5.88 8.55 4.64
C VAL A 15 -6.04 7.04 4.62
N VAL A 16 -6.19 6.49 3.42
CA VAL A 16 -6.19 5.03 3.18
C VAL A 16 -4.90 4.71 2.43
N PHE A 17 -4.08 3.85 3.03
CA PHE A 17 -2.86 3.35 2.43
C PHE A 17 -2.98 1.84 2.20
N SER A 18 -2.63 1.37 1.01
CA SER A 18 -2.68 -0.06 0.67
C SER A 18 -1.50 -0.44 -0.21
N GLY A 19 -0.93 -1.63 0.01
CA GLY A 19 0.23 -2.13 -0.72
C GLY A 19 -0.10 -3.40 -1.50
N ILE A 20 0.40 -3.52 -2.73
CA ILE A 20 0.37 -4.76 -3.52
C ILE A 20 1.79 -5.19 -3.89
N GLN A 21 2.12 -6.45 -3.63
CA GLN A 21 3.40 -7.03 -4.03
C GLN A 21 3.32 -7.50 -5.50
N PRO A 22 4.32 -7.19 -6.34
CA PRO A 22 4.35 -7.64 -7.72
C PRO A 22 4.82 -9.10 -7.83
N THR A 23 3.95 -10.04 -7.47
CA THR A 23 4.19 -11.49 -7.58
C THR A 23 3.83 -12.06 -8.96
N GLY A 24 3.19 -11.28 -9.83
CA GLY A 24 2.75 -11.66 -11.17
C GLY A 24 1.54 -10.83 -11.61
N VAL A 25 0.86 -11.27 -12.67
CA VAL A 25 -0.43 -10.68 -13.10
C VAL A 25 -1.48 -10.96 -12.02
N PRO A 26 -2.19 -9.93 -11.49
CA PRO A 26 -3.26 -10.14 -10.53
C PRO A 26 -4.33 -11.09 -11.08
N HIS A 27 -4.70 -12.10 -10.30
CA HIS A 27 -5.73 -13.07 -10.67
C HIS A 27 -7.08 -12.72 -10.03
N LEU A 28 -8.14 -13.44 -10.41
CA LEU A 28 -9.51 -13.18 -9.95
C LEU A 28 -9.64 -13.15 -8.42
N GLY A 29 -8.88 -13.98 -7.71
CA GLY A 29 -8.79 -13.97 -6.24
C GLY A 29 -8.30 -12.64 -5.68
N ASN A 30 -7.30 -12.00 -6.29
CA ASN A 30 -6.87 -10.66 -5.90
C ASN A 30 -7.95 -9.62 -6.21
N TYR A 31 -8.65 -9.78 -7.34
CA TYR A 31 -9.71 -8.86 -7.73
C TYR A 31 -10.87 -8.85 -6.73
N VAL A 32 -11.43 -10.02 -6.43
CA VAL A 32 -12.54 -10.15 -5.49
C VAL A 32 -12.11 -9.82 -4.06
N GLY A 33 -10.89 -10.20 -3.66
CA GLY A 33 -10.42 -10.04 -2.30
C GLY A 33 -10.00 -8.62 -1.92
N ALA A 34 -9.41 -7.85 -2.84
CA ALA A 34 -8.86 -6.53 -2.51
C ALA A 34 -9.12 -5.48 -3.59
N LEU A 35 -8.87 -5.79 -4.86
CA LEU A 35 -8.84 -4.75 -5.89
C LEU A 35 -10.21 -4.13 -6.19
N ARG A 36 -11.28 -4.93 -6.17
CA ARG A 36 -12.66 -4.43 -6.28
C ARG A 36 -12.97 -3.43 -5.16
N GLN A 37 -12.49 -3.69 -3.96
CA GLN A 37 -12.71 -2.80 -2.82
C GLN A 37 -11.96 -1.48 -3.00
N TRP A 38 -10.79 -1.48 -3.63
CA TRP A 38 -10.04 -0.25 -3.92
C TRP A 38 -10.79 0.65 -4.91
N VAL A 39 -11.38 0.05 -5.96
CA VAL A 39 -12.22 0.78 -6.92
C VAL A 39 -13.46 1.36 -6.22
N ASN A 40 -14.10 0.59 -5.32
CA ASN A 40 -15.25 1.07 -4.55
C ASN A 40 -14.87 2.23 -3.62
N LEU A 41 -13.74 2.13 -2.91
CA LEU A 41 -13.22 3.20 -2.04
C LEU A 41 -13.00 4.50 -2.80
N GLN A 42 -12.53 4.44 -4.05
CA GLN A 42 -12.40 5.64 -4.90
C GLN A 42 -13.74 6.37 -5.11
N ARG A 43 -14.84 5.61 -5.22
CA ARG A 43 -16.18 6.12 -5.53
C ARG A 43 -16.95 6.55 -4.28
N GLU A 44 -16.84 5.79 -3.20
CA GLU A 44 -17.64 5.97 -1.99
C GLU A 44 -17.01 6.96 -1.00
N GLU A 45 -15.67 7.06 -0.99
CA GLU A 45 -14.99 7.96 -0.08
C GLU A 45 -15.11 9.42 -0.51
N LYS A 46 -15.20 10.30 0.50
CA LYS A 46 -15.21 11.76 0.30
C LYS A 46 -14.02 12.20 -0.56
N PRO A 47 -14.18 13.23 -1.42
CA PRO A 47 -13.07 13.78 -2.20
C PRO A 47 -11.85 14.22 -1.37
N SER A 48 -12.08 14.56 -0.10
CA SER A 48 -11.01 14.91 0.86
C SER A 48 -10.24 13.71 1.41
N THR A 49 -10.73 12.48 1.26
CA THR A 49 -10.01 11.27 1.66
C THR A 49 -8.85 11.02 0.70
N LYS A 50 -7.63 10.89 1.23
CA LYS A 50 -6.44 10.55 0.44
C LYS A 50 -6.36 9.03 0.26
N LEU A 51 -6.37 8.58 -0.98
CA LEU A 51 -6.20 7.16 -1.34
C LEU A 51 -4.80 6.95 -1.91
N ILE A 52 -4.03 6.06 -1.30
CA ILE A 52 -2.62 5.86 -1.62
C ILE A 52 -2.37 4.36 -1.81
N TYR A 53 -1.94 3.99 -3.01
CA TYR A 53 -1.65 2.62 -3.41
C TYR A 53 -0.15 2.46 -3.75
N SER A 54 0.54 1.60 -3.01
CA SER A 54 1.97 1.34 -3.19
C SER A 54 2.18 -0.01 -3.88
N ILE A 55 2.97 -0.02 -4.95
CA ILE A 55 3.49 -1.25 -5.56
C ILE A 55 4.80 -1.60 -4.84
N VAL A 56 4.73 -2.61 -4.00
CA VAL A 56 5.74 -2.99 -3.00
C VAL A 56 6.82 -3.86 -3.65
N ASP A 57 7.71 -3.23 -4.41
CA ASP A 57 8.73 -3.89 -5.22
C ASP A 57 10.07 -4.14 -4.50
N LEU A 58 10.28 -3.55 -3.32
CA LEU A 58 11.53 -3.74 -2.55
C LEU A 58 11.61 -5.13 -1.88
N HIS A 59 10.48 -5.71 -1.48
CA HIS A 59 10.44 -7.10 -0.97
C HIS A 59 10.65 -8.16 -2.07
N ALA A 60 10.61 -7.77 -3.36
CA ALA A 60 10.92 -8.68 -4.46
C ALA A 60 12.44 -8.87 -4.65
N ILE A 61 13.27 -7.94 -4.17
CA ILE A 61 14.74 -7.98 -4.32
C ILE A 61 15.38 -9.03 -3.39
N THR A 62 14.73 -9.38 -2.29
CA THR A 62 15.21 -10.40 -1.35
C THR A 62 15.02 -11.83 -1.86
N VAL A 63 14.25 -12.03 -2.93
CA VAL A 63 14.09 -13.30 -3.63
C VAL A 63 14.88 -13.23 -4.93
N PRO A 64 15.67 -14.24 -5.32
CA PRO A 64 16.42 -14.21 -6.57
C PRO A 64 15.48 -14.10 -7.78
N GLN A 65 15.46 -12.95 -8.46
CA GLN A 65 14.71 -12.75 -9.69
C GLN A 65 15.56 -12.00 -10.72
N LYS A 66 15.38 -12.31 -12.00
CA LYS A 66 16.03 -11.55 -13.08
C LYS A 66 15.49 -10.12 -13.08
N PRO A 67 16.34 -9.07 -13.11
CA PRO A 67 15.90 -7.66 -13.07
C PRO A 67 14.85 -7.32 -14.14
N GLU A 68 14.99 -7.90 -15.34
CA GLU A 68 14.04 -7.70 -16.44
C GLU A 68 12.65 -8.26 -16.15
N VAL A 69 12.56 -9.39 -15.42
CA VAL A 69 11.29 -9.98 -14.98
C VAL A 69 10.61 -9.08 -13.95
N LEU A 70 11.38 -8.50 -13.03
CA LEU A 70 10.82 -7.58 -12.03
C LEU A 70 10.29 -6.30 -12.68
N LYS A 71 11.03 -5.72 -13.63
CA LYS A 71 10.55 -4.55 -14.41
C LYS A 71 9.26 -4.87 -15.16
N GLN A 72 9.16 -6.05 -15.75
CA GLN A 72 7.97 -6.49 -16.45
C GLN A 72 6.77 -6.62 -15.50
N ARG A 73 6.94 -7.32 -14.38
CA ARG A 73 5.89 -7.49 -13.36
C ARG A 73 5.41 -6.18 -12.77
N LYS A 74 6.31 -5.23 -12.53
CA LYS A 74 5.95 -3.87 -12.08
C LYS A 74 4.99 -3.18 -13.05
N ARG A 75 5.28 -3.25 -14.35
CA ARG A 75 4.44 -2.68 -15.40
C ARG A 75 3.11 -3.40 -15.53
N GLU A 76 3.12 -4.74 -15.46
CA GLU A 76 1.90 -5.55 -15.51
C GLU A 76 0.95 -5.26 -14.35
N VAL A 77 1.46 -5.14 -13.13
CA VAL A 77 0.65 -4.77 -11.96
C VAL A 77 0.09 -3.37 -12.12
N LEU A 78 0.90 -2.39 -12.51
CA LEU A 78 0.40 -1.03 -12.73
C LEU A 78 -0.68 -1.01 -13.82
N ALA A 79 -0.46 -1.68 -14.95
CA ALA A 79 -1.43 -1.78 -16.02
C ALA A 79 -2.72 -2.47 -15.56
N ALA A 80 -2.62 -3.53 -14.76
CA ALA A 80 -3.78 -4.21 -14.20
C ALA A 80 -4.58 -3.30 -13.26
N LEU A 81 -3.91 -2.52 -12.40
CA LEU A 81 -4.57 -1.55 -11.51
C LEU A 81 -5.35 -0.48 -12.31
N LEU A 82 -4.75 0.03 -13.39
CA LEU A 82 -5.45 0.99 -14.27
C LEU A 82 -6.62 0.31 -15.00
N ALA A 83 -6.44 -0.90 -15.51
CA ALA A 83 -7.44 -1.64 -16.29
C ALA A 83 -8.69 -1.99 -15.47
N ILE A 84 -8.56 -2.25 -14.17
CA ILE A 84 -9.71 -2.51 -13.30
C ILE A 84 -10.49 -1.24 -12.92
N GLY A 85 -9.98 -0.06 -13.27
CA GLY A 85 -10.65 1.21 -13.09
C GLY A 85 -10.13 2.08 -11.95
N LEU A 86 -8.93 1.84 -11.42
CA LEU A 86 -8.28 2.83 -10.56
C LEU A 86 -7.91 4.06 -11.38
N ASP A 87 -8.37 5.22 -10.89
CA ASP A 87 -8.13 6.51 -11.52
C ASP A 87 -6.96 7.24 -10.83
N PRO A 88 -5.84 7.50 -11.53
CA PRO A 88 -4.72 8.28 -11.02
C PRO A 88 -5.06 9.72 -10.61
N GLU A 89 -6.19 10.27 -11.09
CA GLU A 89 -6.65 11.60 -10.65
C GLU A 89 -7.28 11.56 -9.25
N ARG A 90 -7.84 10.42 -8.85
CA ARG A 90 -8.50 10.22 -7.55
C ARG A 90 -7.58 9.65 -6.48
N CYS A 91 -6.55 8.91 -6.88
CA CYS A 91 -5.65 8.20 -5.98
C CYS A 91 -4.18 8.32 -6.40
N THR A 92 -3.27 8.20 -5.44
CA THR A 92 -1.83 8.20 -5.71
C THR A 92 -1.32 6.77 -5.85
N ILE A 93 -0.79 6.41 -7.02
CA ILE A 93 -0.18 5.10 -7.27
C ILE A 93 1.33 5.28 -7.50
N PHE A 94 2.18 4.56 -6.78
CA PHE A 94 3.63 4.66 -6.93
C PHE A 94 4.37 3.34 -6.65
N TYR A 95 5.58 3.19 -7.19
CA TYR A 95 6.46 2.08 -6.80
C TYR A 95 7.25 2.43 -5.54
N GLN A 96 7.35 1.50 -4.60
CA GLN A 96 8.05 1.72 -3.35
C GLN A 96 9.52 2.13 -3.56
N SER A 97 10.19 1.50 -4.53
CA SER A 97 11.57 1.86 -4.93
C SER A 97 11.74 3.29 -5.46
N SER A 98 10.67 3.93 -5.97
CA SER A 98 10.72 5.33 -6.42
C SER A 98 10.76 6.33 -5.26
N VAL A 99 10.37 5.92 -4.06
CA VAL A 99 10.34 6.79 -2.87
C VAL A 99 11.56 6.49 -2.01
N ARG A 100 12.63 7.26 -2.24
CA ARG A 100 13.97 7.06 -1.65
C ARG A 100 14.03 7.16 -0.11
N CYS A 101 12.98 7.67 0.55
CA CYS A 101 12.96 7.82 2.01
C CYS A 101 12.53 6.55 2.78
N LEU A 102 11.93 5.55 2.11
CA LEU A 102 11.50 4.31 2.79
C LEU A 102 12.63 3.30 3.00
N THR A 103 13.74 3.44 2.27
CA THR A 103 14.89 2.53 2.32
C THR A 103 15.54 2.40 3.71
N PRO A 104 15.78 3.50 4.46
CA PRO A 104 16.29 3.39 5.84
C PRO A 104 15.28 2.81 6.84
N ALA A 105 13.98 3.05 6.64
CA ALA A 105 12.95 2.56 7.54
C ALA A 105 12.77 1.03 7.46
N GLN A 106 12.90 0.46 6.26
CA GLN A 106 12.86 -0.99 6.06
C GLN A 106 14.09 -1.70 6.67
N SER A 107 15.28 -1.10 6.60
CA SER A 107 16.46 -1.69 7.24
C SER A 107 16.31 -1.75 8.76
N LEU A 108 15.72 -0.71 9.36
CA LEU A 108 15.42 -0.68 10.80
C LEU A 108 14.35 -1.71 11.17
N GLN A 109 13.28 -1.86 10.39
CA GLN A 109 12.23 -2.84 10.66
C GLN A 109 12.74 -4.29 10.61
N SER A 110 13.67 -4.60 9.70
CA SER A 110 14.38 -5.88 9.68
C SER A 110 15.29 -6.09 10.89
N SER A 111 15.79 -5.03 11.51
CA SER A 111 16.58 -5.12 12.75
C SER A 111 15.73 -5.32 14.02
N TYR A 112 14.44 -4.97 13.98
CA TYR A 112 13.51 -5.16 15.11
C TYR A 112 12.74 -6.50 15.06
N SER A 113 12.62 -7.15 13.90
CA SER A 113 12.12 -8.54 13.80
C SER A 113 13.23 -9.55 14.12
N SER A 114 13.60 -9.66 15.39
CA SER A 114 14.37 -10.80 15.90
C SER A 114 13.45 -12.03 16.01
N PRO A 115 13.91 -13.26 15.69
CA PRO A 115 13.11 -14.50 15.73
C PRO A 115 12.63 -14.96 17.13
N LEU A 116 12.69 -14.10 18.15
CA LEU A 116 12.28 -14.45 19.52
C LEU A 116 10.79 -14.23 19.82
N ASP A 117 9.99 -13.72 18.88
CA ASP A 117 8.56 -13.38 19.12
C ASP A 117 7.56 -14.41 18.56
N VAL A 118 8.03 -15.63 18.20
CA VAL A 118 7.16 -16.78 17.88
C VAL A 118 7.30 -17.82 18.97
N GLY A 119 6.79 -17.53 20.16
CA GLY A 119 6.96 -18.41 21.31
C GLY A 119 6.09 -18.08 22.51
N ALA A 120 4.76 -18.08 22.36
CA ALA A 120 3.84 -18.32 23.48
C ALA A 120 2.42 -18.58 22.95
N GLY A 121 2.01 -19.85 22.88
CA GLY A 121 0.63 -20.18 22.52
C GLY A 121 0.40 -21.65 22.17
N SER A 122 0.93 -22.58 22.94
CA SER A 122 0.47 -23.98 22.99
C SER A 122 1.06 -24.63 24.24
N LEU A 123 0.25 -24.66 25.31
CA LEU A 123 -0.08 -25.81 26.17
C LEU A 123 -1.09 -25.32 27.22
#